data_AF-A0A7C1S7A2-F1
#
_entry.id   AF-A0A7C1S7A2-F1
#
_cell.length_a   1.000
_cell.length_b   1.000
_cell.length_c   1.000
_cell.angle_alpha   90.00
_cell.angle_beta   90.00
_cell.angle_gamma   90.00
#
_symmetry.space_group_name_H-M   'P 1'
#
loop_
_entity.id
_entity.type
_entity.pdbx_description
1 polymer ?
#
loop_
_entity_poly.entity_id
_entity_poly.type
_entity_poly.pdbx_seq_one_letter_code
_entity_poly.pdbx_strand_id
1 'polypeptide(L)'
;MKKYYLLLLMGTFFLFLTGFNLDNAIVPRGEILSGGPPKDGIPAILNPVLVSPDQADYLMDDDQVIGVSIGKESRAYPIKILNWHEAVNDTIGEVPVVVTF
;
A
#
# COMPACT_ATOMS: atom_id res chain seq x y z
N MET A 1 -52.59 7.83 -4.08
CA MET A 1 -52.58 6.90 -2.92
C MET A 1 -51.33 6.03 -3.01
N LYS A 2 -50.58 5.94 -1.90
CA LYS A 2 -49.47 5.02 -1.49
C LYS A 2 -49.08 3.89 -2.49
N LYS A 3 -47.80 3.54 -2.72
CA LYS A 3 -46.75 3.23 -1.74
C LYS A 3 -45.33 3.37 -2.33
N TYR A 4 -44.40 3.94 -1.56
CA TYR A 4 -42.96 3.75 -1.68
C TYR A 4 -42.59 2.39 -1.08
N TYR A 5 -41.92 1.51 -1.83
CA TYR A 5 -40.99 0.49 -1.33
C TYR A 5 -40.24 -0.09 -2.54
N LEU A 6 -39.00 0.34 -2.79
CA LEU A 6 -37.95 -0.64 -3.03
C LEU A 6 -36.62 -0.08 -2.54
N LEU A 7 -36.27 -0.63 -1.38
CA LEU A 7 -35.08 -0.47 -0.61
C LEU A 7 -33.84 -0.80 -1.46
N LEU A 8 -32.87 0.12 -1.43
CA LEU A 8 -31.43 -0.15 -1.40
C LEU A 8 -31.06 -1.64 -1.43
N LEU A 9 -30.68 -2.16 -2.59
CA LEU A 9 -29.76 -3.30 -2.68
C LEU A 9 -28.34 -2.73 -2.55
N MET A 10 -28.06 -2.31 -1.32
CA MET A 10 -26.74 -1.98 -0.83
C MET A 10 -25.91 -3.27 -0.81
N GLY A 11 -24.83 -3.27 -1.56
CA GLY A 11 -23.56 -3.89 -1.17
C GLY A 11 -23.58 -5.37 -0.80
N THR A 12 -23.71 -6.26 -1.79
CA THR A 12 -23.20 -7.65 -1.67
C THR A 12 -22.91 -8.22 -3.05
N PHE A 13 -21.91 -7.70 -3.76
CA PHE A 13 -21.25 -8.45 -4.83
C PHE A 13 -19.83 -7.92 -5.10
N PHE A 14 -18.97 -7.95 -4.06
CA PHE A 14 -17.52 -7.84 -4.24
C PHE A 14 -16.86 -9.11 -3.68
N LEU A 15 -17.47 -10.26 -3.93
CA LEU A 15 -16.95 -11.56 -3.57
C LEU A 15 -16.44 -12.22 -4.86
N PHE A 16 -15.13 -12.47 -4.86
CA PHE A 16 -14.38 -13.35 -5.76
C PHE A 16 -14.05 -12.81 -7.16
N LEU A 17 -12.95 -12.05 -7.23
CA LEU A 17 -11.82 -12.40 -8.10
C LEU A 17 -10.55 -11.87 -7.43
N THR A 18 -9.97 -12.66 -6.52
CA THR A 18 -8.58 -12.48 -6.14
C THR A 18 -7.78 -12.52 -7.44
N GLY A 19 -7.13 -11.43 -7.87
CA GLY A 19 -6.35 -11.39 -9.12
C GLY A 19 -5.12 -12.32 -9.14
N PHE A 20 -5.00 -13.20 -8.14
CA PHE A 20 -3.97 -14.20 -7.99
C PHE A 20 -4.34 -15.47 -8.77
N ASN A 21 -3.42 -15.96 -9.60
CA ASN A 21 -3.51 -17.29 -10.19
C ASN A 21 -3.06 -18.32 -9.15
N LEU A 22 -3.92 -19.30 -8.83
CA LEU A 22 -3.67 -20.35 -7.84
C LEU A 22 -3.38 -21.72 -8.45
N ASP A 23 -3.07 -21.79 -9.75
CA ASP A 23 -2.95 -23.05 -10.47
C ASP A 23 -1.79 -23.91 -9.95
N ASN A 24 -0.72 -23.27 -9.50
CA ASN A 24 0.48 -23.89 -8.95
C ASN A 24 0.50 -23.93 -7.41
N ALA A 25 -0.64 -23.79 -6.75
CA ALA A 25 -0.70 -23.85 -5.29
C ALA A 25 -0.22 -25.22 -4.77
N ILE A 26 0.75 -25.23 -3.86
CA ILE A 26 1.26 -26.43 -3.16
C ILE A 26 0.48 -26.76 -1.87
N VAL A 27 -0.48 -25.90 -1.52
CA VAL A 27 -1.40 -26.06 -0.39
C VAL A 27 -2.84 -26.18 -0.90
N PRO A 28 -3.77 -26.79 -0.15
CA PRO A 28 -5.17 -26.87 -0.54
C PRO A 28 -5.78 -25.49 -0.84
N ARG A 29 -6.31 -25.29 -2.05
CA ARG A 29 -6.84 -23.98 -2.49
C ARG A 29 -7.98 -23.47 -1.61
N GLY A 30 -8.78 -24.37 -1.03
CA GLY A 30 -9.87 -24.02 -0.12
C GLY A 30 -9.41 -23.45 1.23
N GLU A 31 -8.13 -23.61 1.58
CA GLU A 31 -7.52 -23.04 2.79
C GLU A 31 -6.85 -21.69 2.52
N ILE A 32 -6.78 -21.25 1.26
CA ILE A 32 -6.28 -19.92 0.89
C ILE A 32 -7.41 -18.90 1.08
N LEU A 33 -7.33 -18.14 2.16
CA LEU A 33 -8.32 -17.12 2.51
C LEU A 33 -7.91 -15.73 2.00
N SER A 34 -8.89 -14.87 1.76
CA SER A 34 -8.65 -13.48 1.37
C SER A 34 -8.19 -12.64 2.57
N GLY A 35 -7.17 -11.81 2.37
CA GLY A 35 -6.73 -10.80 3.33
C GLY A 35 -7.56 -9.51 3.30
N GLY A 36 -8.52 -9.38 2.39
CA GLY A 36 -9.36 -8.19 2.22
C GLY A 36 -9.05 -7.45 0.92
N PRO A 37 -7.89 -6.77 0.79
CA PRO A 37 -7.49 -6.12 -0.44
C PRO A 37 -7.33 -7.13 -1.60
N PRO A 38 -7.75 -6.78 -2.84
CA PRO A 38 -7.44 -7.59 -4.01
C PRO A 38 -5.94 -7.53 -4.34
N LYS A 39 -5.50 -8.35 -5.30
CA LYS A 39 -4.17 -8.20 -5.89
C LYS A 39 -3.99 -6.75 -6.38
N ASP A 40 -2.86 -6.14 -6.02
CA ASP A 40 -2.52 -4.75 -6.33
C ASP A 40 -3.53 -3.72 -5.77
N GLY A 41 -4.34 -4.12 -4.77
CA GLY A 41 -5.35 -3.27 -4.12
C GLY A 41 -4.78 -2.18 -3.22
N ILE A 42 -3.49 -2.27 -2.86
CA ILE A 42 -2.74 -1.26 -2.14
C ILE A 42 -1.60 -0.81 -3.06
N PRO A 43 -1.67 0.40 -3.63
CA PRO A 43 -0.71 0.83 -4.63
C PRO A 43 0.61 1.24 -3.99
N ALA A 44 1.67 0.51 -4.29
CA ALA A 44 3.03 0.90 -3.93
C ALA A 44 3.44 2.22 -4.62
N ILE A 45 4.33 2.98 -3.98
CA ILE A 45 4.96 4.15 -4.59
C ILE A 45 6.13 3.66 -5.44
N LEU A 46 6.00 3.75 -6.76
CA LEU A 46 7.01 3.24 -7.69
C LEU A 46 8.07 4.28 -8.08
N ASN A 47 7.71 5.57 -7.99
CA ASN A 47 8.58 6.70 -8.32
C ASN A 47 8.35 7.79 -7.26
N PRO A 48 9.05 7.73 -6.11
CA PRO A 48 8.82 8.66 -5.03
C PRO A 48 9.22 10.08 -5.43
N VAL A 49 8.38 11.05 -5.08
CA VAL A 49 8.75 12.46 -5.12
C VAL A 49 9.42 12.80 -3.79
N LEU A 50 10.68 13.23 -3.86
CA LEU A 50 11.45 13.60 -2.70
C LEU A 50 11.36 15.11 -2.47
N VAL A 51 11.29 15.49 -1.21
CA VAL A 51 11.30 16.88 -0.75
C VAL A 51 12.44 17.07 0.25
N SER A 52 12.94 18.30 0.36
CA SER A 52 13.89 18.62 1.43
C SER A 52 13.19 18.68 2.79
N PRO A 53 13.93 18.59 3.91
CA PRO A 53 13.33 18.61 5.25
C PRO A 53 12.48 19.86 5.52
N ASP A 54 12.90 21.02 5.02
CA ASP A 54 12.22 22.31 5.12
C ASP A 54 10.91 22.39 4.29
N GLN A 55 10.73 21.48 3.33
CA GLN A 55 9.52 21.35 2.52
C GLN A 55 8.54 20.30 3.06
N ALA A 56 8.93 19.50 4.06
CA ALA A 56 8.11 18.44 4.64
C ALA A 56 7.16 18.99 5.73
N ASP A 57 6.33 19.97 5.38
CA ASP A 57 5.39 20.66 6.28
C ASP A 57 4.28 19.77 6.88
N TYR A 58 4.13 18.55 6.34
CA TYR A 58 3.18 17.53 6.79
C TYR A 58 3.74 16.62 7.91
N LEU A 59 5.01 16.79 8.29
CA LEU A 59 5.66 16.05 9.37
C LEU A 59 5.70 16.87 10.66
N MET A 60 5.50 16.18 11.78
CA MET A 60 5.74 16.69 13.13
C MET A 60 7.04 16.11 13.70
N ASP A 61 7.62 16.75 14.70
CA ASP A 61 8.91 16.35 15.28
C ASP A 61 8.93 14.92 15.85
N ASP A 62 7.77 14.39 16.24
CA ASP A 62 7.58 13.04 16.79
C ASP A 62 7.08 12.01 15.77
N ASP A 63 6.87 12.41 14.51
CA ASP A 63 6.50 11.46 13.45
C ASP A 63 7.63 10.46 13.18
N GLN A 64 7.27 9.18 13.08
CA GLN A 64 8.21 8.13 12.78
C GLN A 64 8.51 8.03 11.29
N VAL A 65 9.78 7.77 10.98
CA VAL A 65 10.28 7.54 9.63
C VAL A 65 11.16 6.29 9.60
N ILE A 66 11.19 5.61 8.46
CA ILE A 66 12.27 4.67 8.16
C ILE A 66 13.41 5.48 7.54
N GLY A 67 14.57 5.49 8.19
CA GLY A 67 15.77 6.10 7.67
C GLY A 67 16.58 5.10 6.85
N VAL A 68 16.96 5.46 5.63
CA VAL A 68 17.90 4.67 4.81
C VAL A 68 19.09 5.55 4.43
N SER A 69 20.28 5.07 4.75
CA SER A 69 21.54 5.76 4.42
C SER A 69 22.40 4.85 3.54
N ILE A 70 22.71 5.32 2.33
CA ILE A 70 23.57 4.63 1.36
C ILE A 70 24.65 5.61 0.90
N GLY A 71 25.90 5.29 1.21
CA GLY A 71 27.03 6.17 0.93
C GLY A 71 26.88 7.50 1.67
N LYS A 72 26.74 8.60 0.90
CA LYS A 72 26.56 9.96 1.43
C LYS A 72 25.11 10.45 1.37
N GLU A 73 24.21 9.66 0.78
CA GLU A 73 22.80 9.99 0.68
C GLU A 73 22.04 9.37 1.85
N SER A 74 21.10 10.13 2.40
CA SER A 74 20.17 9.65 3.41
C SER A 74 18.76 10.12 3.06
N ARG A 75 17.80 9.22 3.19
CA ARG A 75 16.39 9.47 2.92
C ARG A 75 15.56 9.03 4.12
N ALA A 76 14.49 9.77 4.37
CA ALA A 76 13.49 9.46 5.38
C ALA A 76 12.18 9.12 4.68
N TYR A 77 11.62 7.95 4.99
CA TYR A 77 10.34 7.48 4.45
C TYR A 77 9.32 7.50 5.59
N PRO A 78 8.39 8.47 5.62
CA PRO A 78 7.43 8.60 6.71
C PRO A 78 6.52 7.39 6.85
N ILE A 79 6.42 6.84 8.06
CA ILE A 79 5.50 5.74 8.37
C ILE A 79 4.06 6.13 8.04
N LYS A 80 3.69 7.40 8.24
CA LYS A 80 2.35 7.89 7.92
C LYS A 80 1.98 7.80 6.44
N ILE A 81 2.96 7.85 5.53
CA ILE A 81 2.75 7.64 4.09
C ILE A 81 2.78 6.14 3.80
N LEU A 82 3.76 5.43 4.35
CA LEU A 82 3.92 3.99 4.17
C LEU A 82 2.69 3.21 4.67
N ASN A 83 1.98 3.66 5.71
CA ASN A 83 0.72 3.06 6.16
C ASN A 83 -0.37 2.97 5.07
N TRP A 84 -0.32 3.83 4.05
CA TRP A 84 -1.27 3.82 2.95
C TRP A 84 -0.76 3.08 1.71
N HIS A 85 0.56 3.01 1.54
CA HIS A 85 1.19 2.54 0.31
C HIS A 85 1.98 1.24 0.48
N GLU A 86 2.28 0.84 1.72
CA GLU A 86 3.01 -0.34 2.22
C GLU A 86 4.44 -0.56 1.70
N ALA A 87 4.75 -0.07 0.50
CA ALA A 87 6.04 -0.17 -0.14
C ALA A 87 6.38 1.07 -0.96
N VAL A 88 7.65 1.44 -0.94
CA VAL A 88 8.25 2.43 -1.85
C VAL A 88 9.40 1.75 -2.59
N ASN A 89 9.34 1.75 -3.92
CA ASN A 89 10.48 1.41 -4.76
C ASN A 89 11.26 2.70 -5.04
N ASP A 90 12.53 2.71 -4.69
CA ASP A 90 13.38 3.88 -4.84
C ASP A 90 14.76 3.50 -5.37
N THR A 91 15.55 4.49 -5.77
CA THR A 91 16.96 4.33 -6.12
C THR A 91 17.75 5.44 -5.43
N ILE A 92 18.67 5.02 -4.56
CA ILE A 92 19.55 5.92 -3.80
C ILE A 92 20.95 5.83 -4.41
N GLY A 93 21.43 6.92 -5.01
CA GLY A 93 22.57 6.86 -5.94
C GLY A 93 22.32 5.87 -7.08
N GLU A 94 23.09 4.79 -7.11
CA GLU A 94 22.96 3.69 -8.09
C GLU A 94 22.32 2.41 -7.50
N VAL A 95 21.90 2.46 -6.22
CA VAL A 95 21.40 1.28 -5.50
C VAL A 95 19.88 1.25 -5.52
N PRO A 96 19.24 0.27 -6.20
CA PRO A 96 17.80 0.08 -6.11
C PRO A 96 17.44 -0.46 -4.73
N VAL A 97 16.40 0.10 -4.12
CA VAL A 97 15.90 -0.30 -2.80
C VAL A 97 14.39 -0.42 -2.80
N VAL A 98 13.89 -1.31 -1.94
CA VAL A 98 12.48 -1.36 -1.56
C VAL A 98 12.40 -1.09 -0.07
N VAL A 99 11.57 -0.12 0.32
CA VAL A 99 11.33 0.25 1.72
C VAL A 99 9.91 -0.15 2.10
N THR A 100 9.78 -0.92 3.19
CA THR A 100 8.52 -1.48 3.72
C THR A 100 8.62 -1.67 5.24
N PHE A 101 7.53 -1.99 5.94
CA PHE A 101 7.46 -2.13 7.40
C PHE A 101 6.49 -3.24 7.85
#